data_AF-A0AAE1P435-F1
#
_entry.id   AF-A0AAE1P435-F1
#
_cell.length_a   1.000
_cell.length_b   1.000
_cell.length_c   1.000
_cell.angle_alpha   90.00
_cell.angle_beta   90.00
_cell.angle_gamma   90.00
#
_symmetry.space_group_name_H-M   'P 1'
#
loop_
_entity.id
_entity.type
_entity.pdbx_description
1 polymer ?
#
loop_
_entity_poly.entity_id
_entity_poly.type
_entity_poly.pdbx_seq_one_letter_code
_entity_poly.pdbx_strand_id
1 'polypeptide(L)'
;MDGHPLPIMIQNEETGNFELDSEALEEVLLNPRVADKSVCVLAVAGAFRKGKSFLLDFMLRYMSSQQSEQWLGDIHQPLKGFKWSQGPERETTGVLIWSKPFVIKKQSGEEVAVILMDTQGTFDLQSSMKDSTMVFALATMVSSVLVYNIINNIQEDDLMNLQLFTSYGKLALEDCDTTSPFQKLHFLVRDWSYPFVVPYGHQGGQKLLDQILMVTEKQHPAHQEVRRDLRKCFRDINCYLMPHPGF
;
A
#
# COMPACT_ATOMS: atom_id res chain seq x y z
N MET A 1 -19.38 11.69 -0.10
CA MET A 1 -18.24 11.37 -0.97
C MET A 1 -18.82 10.82 -2.24
N ASP A 2 -18.34 11.31 -3.38
CA ASP A 2 -18.67 10.72 -4.67
C ASP A 2 -17.63 9.63 -4.98
N GLY A 3 -18.08 8.47 -5.45
CA GLY A 3 -17.23 7.33 -5.76
C GLY A 3 -17.58 6.11 -4.90
N HIS A 4 -17.04 4.97 -5.30
CA HIS A 4 -17.23 3.68 -4.66
C HIS A 4 -16.00 2.80 -4.92
N PRO A 5 -15.80 1.73 -4.13
CA PRO A 5 -14.76 0.75 -4.39
C PRO A 5 -15.09 0.00 -5.68
N LEU A 6 -14.16 0.02 -6.63
CA LEU A 6 -14.27 -0.63 -7.92
C LEU A 6 -13.23 -1.76 -8.01
N PRO A 7 -13.67 -3.03 -8.05
CA PRO A 7 -12.76 -4.15 -8.30
C PRO A 7 -12.16 -4.03 -9.70
N ILE A 8 -10.84 -4.14 -9.79
CA ILE A 8 -10.12 -4.16 -11.07
C ILE A 8 -9.40 -5.49 -11.29
N MET A 9 -9.07 -6.20 -10.23
CA MET A 9 -8.68 -7.61 -10.32
C MET A 9 -9.62 -8.43 -9.47
N ILE A 10 -10.21 -9.46 -10.08
CA ILE A 10 -11.18 -10.35 -9.45
C ILE A 10 -10.61 -11.76 -9.54
N GLN A 11 -10.65 -12.50 -8.43
CA GLN A 11 -10.33 -13.93 -8.46
C GLN A 11 -11.56 -14.69 -8.95
N ASN A 12 -11.42 -15.40 -10.06
CA ASN A 12 -12.44 -16.30 -10.58
C ASN A 12 -12.60 -17.49 -9.60
N GLU A 13 -13.79 -17.65 -9.04
CA GLU A 13 -14.05 -18.67 -8.00
C GLU A 13 -13.97 -20.10 -8.52
N GLU A 14 -14.23 -20.33 -9.81
CA GLU A 14 -14.21 -21.66 -10.41
C GLU A 14 -12.81 -22.10 -10.81
N THR A 15 -12.00 -21.18 -11.34
CA THR A 15 -10.65 -21.50 -11.85
C THR A 15 -9.54 -21.14 -10.87
N GLY A 16 -9.82 -20.28 -9.88
CA GLY A 16 -8.85 -19.71 -8.95
C GLY A 16 -7.94 -18.64 -9.58
N ASN A 17 -8.07 -18.34 -10.87
CA ASN A 17 -7.24 -17.38 -11.58
C ASN A 17 -7.68 -15.94 -11.33
N PHE A 18 -6.75 -15.00 -11.40
CA PHE A 18 -7.09 -13.58 -11.39
C PHE A 18 -7.39 -13.07 -12.79
N GLU A 19 -8.49 -12.36 -12.94
CA GLU A 19 -8.92 -11.70 -14.16
C GLU A 19 -8.91 -10.18 -13.96
N LEU A 20 -8.42 -9.45 -14.97
CA LEU A 20 -8.43 -8.00 -15.00
C LEU A 20 -9.76 -7.54 -15.59
N ASP A 21 -10.48 -6.69 -14.85
CA ASP A 21 -11.64 -5.97 -15.37
C ASP A 21 -11.16 -4.72 -16.12
N SER A 22 -10.83 -4.92 -17.40
CA SER A 22 -10.32 -3.86 -18.27
C SER A 22 -11.36 -2.76 -18.49
N GLU A 23 -12.64 -3.10 -18.61
CA GLU A 23 -13.71 -2.12 -18.83
C GLU A 23 -13.85 -1.17 -17.62
N ALA A 24 -13.85 -1.73 -16.41
CA ALA A 24 -13.88 -0.95 -15.18
C ALA A 24 -12.64 -0.05 -15.04
N LEU A 25 -11.46 -0.56 -15.39
CA LEU A 25 -10.23 0.22 -15.33
C LEU A 25 -10.20 1.35 -16.36
N GLU A 26 -10.65 1.09 -17.59
CA GLU A 26 -10.77 2.07 -18.66
C GLU A 26 -11.75 3.19 -18.30
N GLU A 27 -12.90 2.88 -17.69
CA GLU A 27 -13.88 3.88 -17.23
C GLU A 27 -13.24 4.92 -16.29
N VAL A 28 -12.34 4.46 -15.41
CA VAL A 28 -11.68 5.31 -14.42
C VAL A 28 -10.50 6.07 -15.02
N LEU A 29 -9.60 5.36 -15.72
CA LEU A 29 -8.33 5.92 -16.20
C LEU A 29 -8.47 6.72 -17.50
N LEU A 30 -9.37 6.32 -18.40
CA LEU A 30 -9.60 7.01 -19.68
C LEU A 30 -10.67 8.10 -19.56
N ASN A 31 -11.15 8.40 -18.35
CA ASN A 31 -12.04 9.52 -18.13
C ASN A 31 -11.36 10.83 -18.59
N PRO A 32 -11.98 11.66 -19.45
CA PRO A 32 -11.38 12.89 -19.98
C PRO A 32 -10.89 13.87 -18.91
N ARG A 33 -11.38 13.77 -17.67
CA ARG A 33 -10.91 14.59 -16.55
C ARG A 33 -9.50 14.22 -16.09
N VAL A 34 -9.03 13.01 -16.34
CA VAL A 34 -7.74 12.50 -15.82
C VAL A 34 -6.87 11.80 -16.87
N ALA A 35 -7.40 11.41 -18.02
CA ALA A 35 -6.70 10.61 -19.04
C ALA A 35 -5.35 11.22 -19.46
N ASP A 36 -5.27 12.54 -19.64
CA ASP A 36 -4.05 13.23 -20.06
C ASP A 36 -3.18 13.74 -18.90
N LYS A 37 -3.44 13.31 -17.66
CA LYS A 37 -2.71 13.77 -16.47
C LYS A 37 -1.69 12.73 -16.00
N SER A 38 -0.59 13.20 -15.41
CA SER A 38 0.28 12.35 -14.61
C SER A 38 -0.54 11.65 -13.51
N VAL A 39 -0.29 10.36 -13.29
CA VAL A 39 -0.98 9.56 -12.27
C VAL A 39 -0.08 9.26 -11.07
N CYS A 40 -0.65 9.29 -9.88
CA CYS A 40 -0.04 8.84 -8.64
C CYS A 40 -0.93 7.76 -8.02
N VAL A 41 -0.45 6.54 -7.98
CA VAL A 41 -1.18 5.42 -7.37
C VAL A 41 -0.66 5.20 -5.95
N LEU A 42 -1.53 5.38 -4.96
CA LEU A 42 -1.25 5.04 -3.56
C LEU A 42 -1.92 3.71 -3.24
N ALA A 43 -1.11 2.68 -3.05
CA ALA A 43 -1.57 1.35 -2.69
C ALA A 43 -1.31 1.07 -1.21
N VAL A 44 -2.27 0.46 -0.52
CA VAL A 44 -2.08 -0.09 0.83
C VAL A 44 -2.12 -1.59 0.76
N ALA A 45 -1.01 -2.24 1.12
CA ALA A 45 -0.86 -3.67 1.05
C ALA A 45 -0.31 -4.24 2.36
N GLY A 46 -0.51 -5.53 2.59
CA GLY A 46 -0.07 -6.22 3.80
C GLY A 46 -1.08 -7.24 4.31
N ALA A 47 -0.79 -7.84 5.46
CA ALA A 47 -1.52 -9.01 5.96
C ALA A 47 -3.04 -8.80 6.06
N PHE A 48 -3.79 -9.90 5.94
CA PHE A 48 -5.24 -9.91 6.13
C PHE A 48 -5.64 -9.46 7.54
N ARG A 49 -6.77 -8.74 7.64
CA ARG A 49 -7.35 -8.22 8.91
C ARG A 49 -6.49 -7.25 9.71
N LYS A 50 -5.66 -6.46 9.02
CA LYS A 50 -4.81 -5.46 9.68
C LYS A 50 -5.26 -4.00 9.49
N GLY A 51 -6.54 -3.79 9.14
CA GLY A 51 -7.14 -2.45 9.06
C GLY A 51 -6.65 -1.59 7.88
N LYS A 52 -6.42 -2.20 6.71
CA LYS A 52 -6.01 -1.52 5.47
C LYS A 52 -7.10 -0.62 4.91
N SER A 53 -8.27 -1.18 4.63
CA SER A 53 -9.45 -0.46 4.12
C SER A 53 -9.89 0.65 5.08
N PHE A 54 -9.82 0.40 6.40
CA PHE A 54 -10.07 1.41 7.43
C PHE A 54 -9.11 2.61 7.32
N LEU A 55 -7.82 2.37 7.10
CA LEU A 55 -6.84 3.44 6.88
C LEU A 55 -7.14 4.20 5.57
N LEU A 56 -7.44 3.47 4.49
CA LEU A 56 -7.77 4.06 3.20
C LEU A 56 -9.01 4.95 3.27
N ASP A 57 -10.00 4.63 4.10
CA ASP A 57 -11.17 5.48 4.26
C ASP A 57 -10.84 6.81 4.95
N PHE A 58 -9.88 6.85 5.87
CA PHE A 58 -9.36 8.12 6.40
C PHE A 58 -8.63 8.91 5.31
N MET A 59 -7.88 8.23 4.44
CA MET A 59 -7.26 8.88 3.29
C MET A 59 -8.33 9.44 2.33
N LEU A 60 -9.41 8.69 2.06
CA LEU A 60 -10.55 9.18 1.27
C LEU A 60 -11.18 10.43 1.89
N ARG A 61 -11.35 10.43 3.21
CA ARG A 61 -11.87 11.59 3.94
C ARG A 61 -10.94 12.80 3.81
N TYR A 62 -9.63 12.61 3.97
CA TYR A 62 -8.63 13.66 3.74
C TYR A 62 -8.70 14.22 2.32
N MET A 63 -8.67 13.34 1.31
CA MET A 63 -8.69 13.72 -0.11
C MET A 63 -9.98 14.46 -0.49
N SER A 64 -11.12 14.05 0.09
CA SER A 64 -12.42 14.68 -0.13
C SER A 64 -12.57 16.03 0.56
N SER A 65 -11.77 16.32 1.59
CA SER A 65 -11.85 17.55 2.37
C SER A 65 -11.18 18.76 1.71
N GLN A 66 -10.48 18.57 0.58
CA GLN A 66 -9.78 19.62 -0.17
C GLN A 66 -8.88 20.51 0.71
N GLN A 67 -8.10 19.89 1.62
CA GLN A 67 -7.17 20.57 2.54
C GLN A 67 -7.83 21.41 3.65
N SER A 68 -9.08 21.11 4.01
CA SER A 68 -9.68 21.67 5.23
C SER A 68 -8.86 21.28 6.48
N GLU A 69 -8.67 22.23 7.40
CA GLU A 69 -8.00 21.96 8.69
C GLU A 69 -8.77 20.93 9.53
N GLN A 70 -10.09 20.82 9.33
CA GLN A 70 -10.97 19.88 10.01
C GLN A 70 -11.29 18.65 9.14
N TRP A 71 -10.35 18.21 8.30
CA TRP A 71 -10.55 17.08 7.39
C TRP A 71 -10.94 15.77 8.07
N LEU A 72 -10.56 15.58 9.34
CA LEU A 72 -10.85 14.36 10.08
C LEU A 72 -12.36 14.15 10.27
N GLY A 73 -13.16 15.22 10.12
CA GLY A 73 -14.61 15.21 10.23
C GLY A 73 -15.08 15.16 11.68
N ASP A 74 -16.39 15.03 11.85
CA ASP A 74 -17.03 14.86 13.15
C ASP A 74 -16.70 13.47 13.73
N ILE A 75 -16.45 13.41 15.04
CA ILE A 75 -16.21 12.17 15.79
C ILE A 75 -17.39 11.18 15.70
N HIS A 76 -18.60 11.68 15.46
CA HIS A 76 -19.82 10.88 15.31
C HIS A 76 -20.11 10.53 13.85
N GLN A 77 -19.37 11.09 12.89
CA GLN A 77 -19.59 10.81 11.47
C GLN A 77 -19.00 9.43 11.11
N PRO A 78 -19.83 8.48 10.64
CA PRO A 78 -19.34 7.16 10.27
C PRO A 78 -18.35 7.25 9.11
N LEU A 79 -17.35 6.38 9.17
CA LEU A 79 -16.37 6.22 8.12
C LEU A 79 -17.03 5.50 6.93
N LYS A 80 -16.86 6.02 5.72
CA LYS A 80 -17.45 5.50 4.48
C LYS A 80 -16.37 5.44 3.41
N GLY A 81 -16.37 4.38 2.62
CA GLY A 81 -15.40 4.20 1.54
C GLY A 81 -15.32 2.73 1.13
N PHE A 82 -14.12 2.17 1.22
CA PHE A 82 -13.86 0.74 1.07
C PHE A 82 -14.64 -0.05 2.12
N LYS A 83 -15.20 -1.19 1.72
CA LYS A 83 -15.92 -2.05 2.68
C LYS A 83 -14.93 -2.57 3.71
N TRP A 84 -15.25 -2.40 4.99
CA TRP A 84 -14.50 -2.97 6.09
C TRP A 84 -15.45 -3.47 7.17
N SER A 85 -15.15 -4.63 7.75
CA SER A 85 -15.95 -5.24 8.81
C SER A 85 -15.05 -5.80 9.92
N GLN A 86 -15.56 -5.79 11.15
CA GLN A 86 -14.99 -6.53 12.28
C GLN A 86 -15.58 -7.95 12.30
N GLY A 87 -15.32 -8.73 11.25
CA GLY A 87 -15.72 -10.14 11.15
C GLY A 87 -14.51 -11.03 10.85
N PRO A 88 -14.65 -12.37 10.85
CA PRO A 88 -13.61 -13.27 10.36
C PRO A 88 -13.64 -13.40 8.82
N GLU A 89 -14.79 -13.19 8.16
CA GLU A 89 -15.04 -13.44 6.73
C GLU A 89 -14.58 -12.34 5.76
N ARG A 90 -13.82 -12.73 4.74
CA ARG A 90 -13.19 -11.85 3.74
C ARG A 90 -14.14 -10.77 3.19
N GLU A 91 -13.61 -9.55 3.05
CA GLU A 91 -14.35 -8.43 2.44
C GLU A 91 -13.74 -8.00 1.10
N THR A 92 -12.40 -7.94 1.03
CA THR A 92 -11.66 -7.48 -0.16
C THR A 92 -11.02 -8.68 -0.86
N THR A 93 -11.48 -9.00 -2.08
CA THR A 93 -10.89 -10.03 -2.96
C THR A 93 -10.17 -9.35 -4.12
N GLY A 94 -8.93 -9.76 -4.41
CA GLY A 94 -8.12 -9.20 -5.48
C GLY A 94 -7.66 -7.76 -5.22
N VAL A 95 -7.86 -6.86 -6.18
CA VAL A 95 -7.42 -5.45 -6.12
C VAL A 95 -8.60 -4.54 -6.43
N LEU A 96 -8.83 -3.56 -5.56
CA LEU A 96 -9.86 -2.54 -5.73
C LEU A 96 -9.20 -1.17 -5.83
N ILE A 97 -9.76 -0.31 -6.68
CA ILE A 97 -9.44 1.11 -6.72
C ILE A 97 -10.65 1.95 -6.36
N TRP A 98 -10.43 3.19 -5.98
CA TRP A 98 -11.54 4.14 -5.85
C TRP A 98 -12.00 4.62 -7.23
N SER A 99 -13.30 4.50 -7.55
CA SER A 99 -13.84 4.78 -8.90
C SER A 99 -13.73 6.24 -9.35
N LYS A 100 -13.41 7.17 -8.45
CA LYS A 100 -13.29 8.60 -8.77
C LYS A 100 -11.90 9.13 -8.39
N PRO A 101 -10.94 9.22 -9.33
CA PRO A 101 -9.62 9.73 -9.03
C PRO A 101 -9.66 11.18 -8.56
N PHE A 102 -8.76 11.54 -7.66
CA PHE A 102 -8.67 12.89 -7.11
C PHE A 102 -7.67 13.70 -7.92
N VAL A 103 -8.05 14.86 -8.44
CA VAL A 103 -7.12 15.76 -9.12
C VAL A 103 -6.50 16.70 -8.09
N ILE A 104 -5.18 16.59 -7.89
CA ILE A 104 -4.42 17.46 -7.00
C ILE A 104 -3.49 18.34 -7.80
N LYS A 105 -3.52 19.65 -7.50
CA LYS A 105 -2.56 20.61 -8.05
C LYS A 105 -1.30 20.65 -7.18
N LYS A 106 -0.15 20.30 -7.76
CA LYS A 106 1.15 20.43 -7.11
C LYS A 106 1.52 21.91 -6.92
N GLN A 107 2.50 22.16 -6.06
CA GLN A 107 3.10 23.51 -5.89
C GLN A 107 3.67 24.07 -7.21
N SER A 108 4.14 23.19 -8.10
CA SER A 108 4.60 23.55 -9.46
C SER A 108 3.48 24.02 -10.39
N GLY A 109 2.21 23.84 -10.02
CA GLY A 109 1.05 24.12 -10.86
C GLY A 109 0.58 22.93 -11.71
N GLU A 110 1.37 21.86 -11.80
CA GLU A 110 1.00 20.61 -12.50
C GLU A 110 -0.16 19.91 -11.76
N GLU A 111 -1.17 19.47 -12.52
CA GLU A 111 -2.26 18.64 -12.00
C GLU A 111 -1.92 17.16 -12.11
N VAL A 112 -2.14 16.42 -11.03
CA VAL A 112 -1.89 14.97 -10.96
C VAL A 112 -3.15 14.26 -10.49
N ALA A 113 -3.49 13.17 -11.17
CA ALA A 113 -4.57 12.27 -10.77
C ALA A 113 -4.07 11.30 -9.70
N VAL A 114 -4.69 11.32 -8.52
CA VAL A 114 -4.37 10.42 -7.41
C VAL A 114 -5.43 9.33 -7.32
N ILE A 115 -4.96 8.08 -7.34
CA ILE A 115 -5.79 6.88 -7.23
C ILE A 115 -5.42 6.16 -5.94
N LEU A 116 -6.45 5.81 -5.16
CA LEU A 116 -6.29 4.98 -3.97
C LEU A 116 -6.60 3.54 -4.34
N MET A 117 -5.71 2.63 -3.94
CA MET A 117 -5.78 1.21 -4.23
C MET A 117 -5.77 0.42 -2.92
N ASP A 118 -6.82 -0.39 -2.71
CA ASP A 118 -6.90 -1.38 -1.65
C ASP A 118 -6.58 -2.76 -2.21
N THR A 119 -5.75 -3.51 -1.50
CA THR A 119 -5.40 -4.87 -1.89
C THR A 119 -6.01 -5.88 -0.94
N GLN A 120 -6.32 -7.07 -1.45
CA GLN A 120 -6.55 -8.22 -0.60
C GLN A 120 -5.38 -8.40 0.38
N GLY A 121 -5.71 -8.85 1.58
CA GLY A 121 -4.70 -9.16 2.57
C GLY A 121 -3.91 -10.41 2.22
N THR A 122 -2.60 -10.35 2.35
CA THR A 122 -1.75 -11.52 2.18
C THR A 122 -2.01 -12.54 3.30
N PHE A 123 -1.85 -13.82 2.97
CA PHE A 123 -1.86 -14.95 3.92
C PHE A 123 -3.20 -15.16 4.63
N ASP A 124 -4.32 -15.03 3.92
CA ASP A 124 -5.61 -15.45 4.46
C ASP A 124 -5.80 -16.99 4.34
N LEU A 125 -6.84 -17.52 4.99
CA LEU A 125 -7.01 -18.98 5.15
C LEU A 125 -7.39 -19.73 3.87
N GLN A 126 -7.91 -19.06 2.85
CA GLN A 126 -8.47 -19.73 1.66
C GLN A 126 -7.75 -19.34 0.36
N SER A 127 -6.74 -18.46 0.37
CA SER A 127 -5.98 -18.08 -0.81
C SER A 127 -4.59 -18.70 -0.73
N SER A 128 -4.08 -19.14 -1.89
CA SER A 128 -2.75 -19.71 -1.93
C SER A 128 -1.70 -18.63 -1.65
N MET A 129 -0.51 -19.04 -1.19
CA MET A 129 0.62 -18.11 -1.07
C MET A 129 0.94 -17.45 -2.42
N LYS A 130 0.71 -18.16 -3.53
CA LYS A 130 0.90 -17.65 -4.90
C LYS A 130 -0.07 -16.50 -5.22
N ASP A 131 -1.32 -16.60 -4.79
CA ASP A 131 -2.35 -15.58 -5.04
C ASP A 131 -2.06 -14.29 -4.28
N SER A 132 -1.75 -14.44 -2.98
CA SER A 132 -1.31 -13.32 -2.14
C SER A 132 -0.08 -12.62 -2.71
N THR A 133 0.85 -13.42 -3.25
CA THR A 133 2.07 -12.96 -3.89
C THR A 133 1.76 -12.17 -5.15
N MET A 134 0.89 -12.67 -6.02
CA MET A 134 0.54 -12.00 -7.28
C MET A 134 -0.13 -10.63 -7.05
N VAL A 135 -1.10 -10.56 -6.14
CA VAL A 135 -1.80 -9.31 -5.79
C VAL A 135 -0.84 -8.26 -5.24
N PHE A 136 0.04 -8.67 -4.31
CA PHE A 136 1.02 -7.76 -3.71
C PHE A 136 2.08 -7.30 -4.72
N ALA A 137 2.57 -8.20 -5.57
CA ALA A 137 3.51 -7.88 -6.64
C ALA A 137 2.93 -6.83 -7.58
N LEU A 138 1.69 -7.05 -8.05
CA LEU A 138 1.01 -6.12 -8.94
C LEU A 138 0.82 -4.76 -8.28
N ALA A 139 0.35 -4.71 -7.03
CA ALA A 139 0.22 -3.48 -6.27
C ALA A 139 1.56 -2.74 -6.13
N THR A 140 2.66 -3.46 -5.95
CA THR A 140 4.02 -2.88 -5.88
C THR A 140 4.45 -2.30 -7.23
N MET A 141 4.22 -3.02 -8.33
CA MET A 141 4.62 -2.60 -9.68
C MET A 141 3.83 -1.38 -10.18
N VAL A 142 2.53 -1.31 -9.88
CA VAL A 142 1.66 -0.23 -10.37
C VAL A 142 1.64 0.99 -9.45
N SER A 143 2.09 0.86 -8.20
CA SER A 143 2.03 1.95 -7.23
C SER A 143 3.22 2.91 -7.33
N SER A 144 2.90 4.20 -7.23
CA SER A 144 3.90 5.26 -7.00
C SER A 144 4.28 5.32 -5.50
N VAL A 145 3.33 5.01 -4.64
CA VAL A 145 3.50 4.95 -3.19
C VAL A 145 2.88 3.65 -2.69
N LEU A 146 3.71 2.74 -2.20
CA LEU A 146 3.28 1.52 -1.53
C LEU A 146 3.34 1.72 -0.01
N VAL A 147 2.20 1.62 0.66
CA VAL A 147 2.11 1.56 2.12
C VAL A 147 2.05 0.10 2.53
N TYR A 148 3.12 -0.39 3.12
CA TYR A 148 3.17 -1.74 3.67
C TYR A 148 2.69 -1.72 5.13
N ASN A 149 1.45 -2.15 5.33
CA ASN A 149 0.75 -2.11 6.61
C ASN A 149 1.06 -3.37 7.45
N ILE A 150 1.83 -3.18 8.51
CA ILE A 150 2.35 -4.22 9.42
C ILE A 150 1.77 -4.00 10.82
N ILE A 151 1.55 -5.06 11.59
CA ILE A 151 1.11 -4.97 12.99
C ILE A 151 2.27 -5.26 13.94
N ASN A 152 2.33 -4.50 15.04
CA ASN A 152 3.28 -4.60 16.14
C ASN A 152 4.72 -4.21 15.78
N ASN A 153 5.38 -4.94 14.89
CA ASN A 153 6.78 -4.71 14.57
C ASN A 153 7.13 -5.27 13.18
N ILE A 154 8.21 -4.75 12.59
CA ILE A 154 8.76 -5.26 11.32
C ILE A 154 9.63 -6.48 11.65
N GLN A 155 9.28 -7.64 11.10
CA GLN A 155 10.00 -8.91 11.28
C GLN A 155 10.82 -9.26 10.04
N GLU A 156 11.75 -10.22 10.14
CA GLU A 156 12.51 -10.69 8.97
C GLU A 156 11.58 -11.28 7.91
N ASP A 157 10.51 -11.98 8.31
CA ASP A 157 9.53 -12.53 7.38
C ASP A 157 8.83 -11.44 6.54
N ASP A 158 8.57 -10.26 7.13
CA ASP A 158 8.02 -9.10 6.40
C ASP A 158 9.01 -8.62 5.32
N LEU A 159 10.31 -8.59 5.64
CA LEU A 159 11.36 -8.19 4.70
C LEU A 159 11.56 -9.25 3.60
N MET A 160 11.55 -10.54 3.97
CA MET A 160 11.66 -11.66 3.04
C MET A 160 10.47 -11.70 2.07
N ASN A 161 9.27 -11.40 2.55
CA ASN A 161 8.10 -11.26 1.69
C ASN A 161 8.35 -10.19 0.62
N LEU A 162 8.91 -9.03 0.98
CA LEU A 162 9.26 -8.01 0.00
C LEU A 162 10.37 -8.46 -0.98
N GLN A 163 11.30 -9.32 -0.54
CA GLN A 163 12.39 -9.82 -1.40
C GLN A 163 11.87 -10.52 -2.65
N LEU A 164 10.87 -11.40 -2.50
CA LEU A 164 10.26 -12.13 -3.60
C LEU A 164 9.82 -11.18 -4.73
N PHE A 165 9.37 -9.98 -4.37
CA PHE A 165 8.87 -8.97 -5.31
C PHE A 165 9.95 -8.05 -5.85
N THR A 166 11.01 -7.79 -5.06
CA THR A 166 12.19 -7.10 -5.58
C THR A 166 12.86 -7.88 -6.72
N SER A 167 12.80 -9.22 -6.70
CA SER A 167 13.28 -10.05 -7.81
C SER A 167 12.51 -9.81 -9.11
N TYR A 168 11.19 -9.63 -9.05
CA TYR A 168 10.40 -9.24 -10.23
C TYR A 168 10.71 -7.79 -10.66
N GLY A 169 10.89 -6.88 -9.70
CA GLY A 169 11.34 -5.51 -9.99
C GLY A 169 12.70 -5.45 -10.68
N LYS A 170 13.63 -6.35 -10.35
CA LYS A 170 14.92 -6.48 -11.03
C LYS A 170 14.79 -6.94 -12.48
N LEU A 171 13.86 -7.84 -12.78
CA LEU A 171 13.58 -8.24 -14.18
C LEU A 171 13.04 -7.04 -14.98
N ALA A 172 12.16 -6.22 -14.39
CA ALA A 172 11.66 -5.01 -15.02
C ALA A 172 12.73 -3.90 -15.17
N LEU A 173 13.75 -3.88 -14.30
CA LEU A 173 14.90 -2.97 -14.43
C LEU A 173 15.80 -3.30 -15.63
N GLU A 174 15.88 -4.56 -16.05
CA GLU A 174 16.70 -4.95 -17.20
C GLU A 174 16.18 -4.32 -18.51
N ASP A 175 14.89 -3.95 -18.54
CA ASP A 175 14.23 -3.34 -19.68
C ASP A 175 14.15 -1.79 -19.62
N CYS A 176 14.51 -1.16 -18.49
CA CYS A 176 14.35 0.28 -18.26
C CYS A 176 15.63 0.95 -17.74
N ASP A 177 16.09 2.04 -18.38
CA ASP A 177 17.23 2.89 -17.95
C ASP A 177 16.97 3.70 -16.65
N THR A 178 16.38 3.07 -15.63
CA THR A 178 16.07 3.68 -14.34
C THR A 178 16.97 3.12 -13.25
N THR A 179 17.35 3.96 -12.28
CA THR A 179 18.21 3.56 -11.17
C THR A 179 17.50 2.70 -10.13
N SER A 180 16.16 2.73 -10.11
CA SER A 180 15.30 2.01 -9.17
C SER A 180 13.94 1.74 -9.82
N PRO A 181 13.43 0.49 -9.83
CA PRO A 181 12.16 0.10 -10.47
C PRO A 181 10.96 0.70 -9.75
N PHE A 182 11.04 0.84 -8.42
CA PHE A 182 9.95 1.32 -7.60
C PHE A 182 10.27 2.68 -6.99
N GLN A 183 9.21 3.42 -6.70
CA GLN A 183 9.32 4.80 -6.23
C GLN A 183 9.39 4.85 -4.69
N LYS A 184 8.25 4.79 -4.00
CA LYS A 184 8.20 4.98 -2.54
C LYS A 184 7.62 3.78 -1.82
N LEU A 185 8.34 3.29 -0.81
CA LEU A 185 7.86 2.30 0.15
C LEU A 185 7.70 2.95 1.53
N HIS A 186 6.52 2.82 2.12
CA HIS A 186 6.22 3.29 3.48
C HIS A 186 5.84 2.10 4.36
N PHE A 187 6.72 1.75 5.30
CA PHE A 187 6.40 0.84 6.39
C PHE A 187 5.48 1.55 7.38
N LEU A 188 4.23 1.12 7.46
CA LEU A 188 3.27 1.60 8.44
C LEU A 188 3.10 0.55 9.53
N VAL A 189 3.75 0.77 10.68
CA VAL A 189 3.67 -0.13 11.83
C VAL A 189 2.50 0.29 12.71
N ARG A 190 1.46 -0.54 12.72
CA ARG A 190 0.26 -0.41 13.54
C ARG A 190 0.52 -0.98 14.93
N ASP A 191 -0.20 -0.48 15.93
CA ASP A 191 -0.19 -0.99 17.30
C ASP A 191 1.22 -1.04 17.92
N TRP A 192 2.06 -0.04 17.59
CA TRP A 192 3.41 0.05 18.14
C TRP A 192 3.38 0.17 19.67
N SER A 193 3.99 -0.81 20.33
CA SER A 193 3.83 -1.03 21.77
C SER A 193 4.95 -0.42 22.63
N TYR A 194 6.01 0.13 22.01
CA TYR A 194 7.21 0.60 22.72
C TYR A 194 7.52 2.09 22.50
N PRO A 195 6.56 3.01 22.72
CA PRO A 195 6.75 4.45 22.48
C PRO A 195 7.84 5.09 23.36
N PHE A 196 8.10 4.51 24.53
CA PHE A 196 9.15 4.98 25.45
C PHE A 196 10.56 4.73 24.94
N VAL A 197 10.74 3.73 24.05
CA VAL A 197 12.03 3.40 23.45
C VAL A 197 12.19 4.09 22.11
N VAL A 198 11.15 4.00 21.26
CA VAL A 198 11.09 4.65 19.96
C VAL A 198 9.74 5.38 19.87
N PRO A 199 9.74 6.72 19.78
CA PRO A 199 8.49 7.50 19.81
C PRO A 199 7.62 7.21 18.59
N TYR A 200 6.32 7.48 18.72
CA TYR A 200 5.38 7.38 17.60
C TYR A 200 5.74 8.37 16.46
N GLY A 201 5.19 8.09 15.29
CA GLY A 201 5.31 8.96 14.11
C GLY A 201 6.50 8.64 13.23
N HIS A 202 6.79 9.57 12.31
CA HIS A 202 7.79 9.39 11.26
C HIS A 202 9.22 9.35 11.81
N GLN A 203 9.57 10.23 12.75
CA GLN A 203 10.93 10.33 13.26
C GLN A 203 11.37 9.05 13.98
N GLY A 204 10.50 8.49 14.84
CA GLY A 204 10.78 7.23 15.51
C GLY A 204 10.76 6.06 14.53
N GLY A 205 9.79 6.04 13.60
CA GLY A 205 9.72 5.03 12.54
C GLY A 205 10.99 4.97 11.71
N GLN A 206 11.49 6.10 11.23
CA GLN A 206 12.71 6.13 10.42
C GLN A 206 13.92 5.61 11.20
N LYS A 207 14.07 6.00 12.47
CA LYS A 207 15.14 5.50 13.34
C LYS A 207 15.08 3.97 13.51
N LEU A 208 13.88 3.42 13.71
CA LEU A 208 13.68 1.97 13.80
C LEU A 208 14.04 1.29 12.47
N LEU A 209 13.55 1.82 11.37
CA LEU A 209 13.78 1.27 10.04
C LEU A 209 15.26 1.27 9.65
N ASP A 210 15.99 2.35 9.94
CA ASP A 210 17.42 2.46 9.65
C ASP A 210 18.23 1.38 10.39
N GLN A 211 17.85 1.07 11.64
CA GLN A 211 18.44 -0.01 12.42
C GLN A 211 18.11 -1.39 11.81
N ILE A 212 16.85 -1.61 11.42
CA ILE A 212 16.39 -2.89 10.85
C ILE A 212 17.07 -3.15 9.49
N LEU A 213 17.18 -2.14 8.64
CA LEU A 213 17.80 -2.25 7.32
C LEU A 213 19.34 -2.17 7.36
N MET A 214 19.96 -1.96 8.53
CA MET A 214 21.41 -2.01 8.65
C MET A 214 21.93 -3.41 8.29
N VAL A 215 22.86 -3.45 7.35
CA VAL A 215 23.52 -4.70 6.92
C VAL A 215 24.72 -4.92 7.83
N THR A 216 24.80 -6.09 8.45
CA THR A 216 25.91 -6.46 9.33
C THR A 216 26.45 -7.83 8.96
N GLU A 217 27.75 -8.06 9.16
CA GLU A 217 28.41 -9.34 8.83
C GLU A 217 27.89 -10.52 9.64
N LYS A 218 27.26 -10.26 10.79
CA LYS A 218 26.66 -11.29 11.66
C LYS A 218 25.33 -11.83 11.12
N GLN A 219 24.69 -11.13 10.18
CA GLN A 219 23.43 -11.58 9.59
C GLN A 219 23.67 -12.74 8.62
N HIS A 220 22.68 -13.64 8.52
CA HIS A 220 22.69 -14.67 7.48
C HIS A 220 22.76 -14.03 6.09
N PRO A 221 23.50 -14.60 5.10
CA PRO A 221 23.68 -13.99 3.78
C PRO A 221 22.36 -13.60 3.09
N ALA A 222 21.33 -14.43 3.18
CA ALA A 222 20.01 -14.12 2.63
C ALA A 222 19.40 -12.83 3.23
N HIS A 223 19.53 -12.62 4.54
CA HIS A 223 19.01 -11.42 5.21
C HIS A 223 19.77 -10.15 4.81
N GLN A 224 21.07 -10.28 4.52
CA GLN A 224 21.88 -9.17 4.00
C GLN A 224 21.45 -8.82 2.57
N GLU A 225 21.20 -9.83 1.74
CA GLU A 225 20.76 -9.66 0.36
C GLU A 225 19.41 -8.93 0.28
N VAL A 226 18.42 -9.35 1.07
CA VAL A 226 17.10 -8.69 1.15
C VAL A 226 17.23 -7.18 1.39
N ARG A 227 18.06 -6.79 2.37
CA ARG A 227 18.27 -5.37 2.73
C ARG A 227 18.96 -4.59 1.62
N ARG A 228 19.93 -5.20 0.94
CA ARG A 228 20.60 -4.59 -0.23
C ARG A 228 19.61 -4.41 -1.38
N ASP A 229 18.78 -5.41 -1.62
CA ASP A 229 17.80 -5.41 -2.69
C ASP A 229 16.71 -4.38 -2.47
N LEU A 230 16.16 -4.29 -1.25
CA LEU A 230 15.20 -3.25 -0.89
C LEU A 230 15.74 -1.85 -1.17
N ARG A 231 16.97 -1.55 -0.74
CA ARG A 231 17.62 -0.26 -0.97
C ARG A 231 17.90 0.05 -2.44
N LYS A 232 18.08 -0.97 -3.27
CA LYS A 232 18.26 -0.80 -4.72
C LYS A 232 16.93 -0.66 -5.45
N CYS A 233 15.89 -1.34 -4.96
CA CYS A 233 14.62 -1.43 -5.67
C CYS A 233 13.69 -0.24 -5.44
N PHE A 234 13.81 0.44 -4.30
CA PHE A 234 12.96 1.60 -3.96
C PHE A 234 13.79 2.87 -3.88
N ARG A 235 13.33 3.94 -4.53
CA ARG A 235 13.96 5.27 -4.45
C ARG A 235 13.93 5.84 -3.04
N ASP A 236 12.78 5.73 -2.36
CA ASP A 236 12.60 6.18 -0.99
C ASP A 236 11.97 5.05 -0.15
N ILE A 237 12.54 4.81 1.04
CA ILE A 237 11.97 3.88 2.04
C ILE A 237 11.80 4.62 3.35
N ASN A 238 10.55 4.73 3.79
CA ASN A 238 10.16 5.47 4.98
C ASN A 238 9.44 4.56 5.97
N CYS A 239 9.38 4.98 7.23
CA CYS A 239 8.58 4.30 8.25
C CYS A 239 7.79 5.28 9.12
N TYR A 240 6.61 4.85 9.56
CA TYR A 240 5.74 5.57 10.50
C TYR A 240 5.19 4.60 11.55
N LEU A 241 5.31 4.97 12.82
CA LEU A 241 4.80 4.16 13.95
C LEU A 241 3.47 4.74 14.44
N MET A 242 2.40 3.94 14.39
CA MET A 242 1.07 4.31 14.90
C MET A 242 0.80 3.67 16.26
N PRO A 243 0.11 4.38 17.17
CA PRO A 243 -0.41 3.78 18.39
C PRO A 243 -1.55 2.79 18.09
N HIS A 244 -1.88 1.97 19.09
CA HIS A 244 -3.12 1.18 19.06
C HIS A 244 -4.33 2.14 19.06
N PRO A 245 -5.36 1.91 18.22
CA PRO A 245 -6.48 2.84 18.03
C PRO A 245 -7.43 2.94 19.24
N GLY A 246 -7.28 2.08 20.24
CA GLY A 246 -8.15 2.00 21.43
C GLY A 246 -9.07 0.78 21.39
N PHE A 247 -9.73 0.49 22.52
CA PHE A 247 -10.79 -0.51 22.64
C PHE A 247 -12.15 0.18 22.64
#